data_AF-A0A520QVI0-F1
#
_entry.id   AF-A0A520QVI0-F1
#
_cell.length_a   1.000
_cell.length_b   1.000
_cell.length_c   1.000
_cell.angle_alpha   90.00
_cell.angle_beta   90.00
_cell.angle_gamma   90.00
#
_symmetry.space_group_name_H-M   'P 1'
#
loop_
_entity.id
_entity.type
_entity.pdbx_description
1 polymer ?
#
loop_
_entity_poly.entity_id
_entity_poly.type
_entity_poly.pdbx_seq_one_letter_code
_entity_poly.pdbx_strand_id
1 'polypeptide(L)'
;MSPLELPGLPFTGPDPAARRRAVREASDDDLVEACVSLARSLREPDLAPLARAAGLPLAEVVASPFAVRAVALGVQVGATSRHRELRASVDWTEHLAPEVADPEHDVWDRGVLATGKYQGFTADAPHAIYDPAHVSKWGPHEMMHRAAGFFWRPGLTRWELYLSARLNELAPVVLWYGPEQVMRLEEGAFDRKAAGASPAARLAHARWRVEDDAALVARARRTVAQLSAGIAHFERELSAIDAERARGVRVPAPHPFLDSSSDATAYVVGHHARLTSPDVAAALSIVPEETRASDIGVYRDRVEALFDRLLFTPLRVDYEEAAERRARRTVWDLLLRAGHLGDGADEDLEDDYADAAAVLRGAPCDVDAWRARIRDALGRERAAVVLADGSSEGRALDALADGVGQVVPCAWALLDQPDALARFAASEAILDRAPLHLRACAWLEGAPPAVREMAAFEAAIAGAKRDDGVERLCADPDHLPDLLDGRVMKSGAFGLVHCEHDVLTAHAAFAEGELTSPARAPVTLLVGAFFDEVSVVPLPDAVARVWAALEGAAEAGEIVAAIDADLDAPSEGFPTSGDAWIRELCLAGALGYSPR
;
A
#
# COMPACT_ATOMS: atom_id res chain seq x y z
N MET A 1 -3.77 -17.86 -23.18
CA MET A 1 -3.58 -16.45 -23.63
C MET A 1 -2.22 -16.35 -24.31
N SER A 2 -2.03 -15.50 -25.32
CA SER A 2 -0.70 -15.37 -25.93
C SER A 2 0.32 -14.81 -24.92
N PRO A 3 1.57 -15.27 -24.94
CA PRO A 3 2.62 -14.73 -24.09
C PRO A 3 2.90 -13.25 -24.36
N LEU A 4 3.21 -12.50 -23.31
CA LEU A 4 3.53 -11.08 -23.37
C LEU A 4 5.04 -10.90 -23.60
N GLU A 5 5.42 -10.17 -24.64
CA GLU A 5 6.81 -9.83 -24.96
C GLU A 5 7.09 -8.36 -24.62
N LEU A 6 8.19 -8.09 -23.90
CA LEU A 6 8.59 -6.76 -23.46
C LEU A 6 10.06 -6.51 -23.82
N PRO A 7 10.37 -5.63 -24.78
CA PRO A 7 11.77 -5.35 -25.14
C PRO A 7 12.47 -4.59 -24.01
N GLY A 8 13.80 -4.71 -23.95
CA GLY A 8 14.64 -3.88 -23.08
C GLY A 8 15.19 -2.66 -23.82
N LEU A 9 16.01 -1.87 -23.13
CA LEU A 9 16.74 -0.76 -23.73
C LEU A 9 17.75 -1.27 -24.77
N PRO A 10 17.94 -0.56 -25.89
CA PRO A 10 18.78 -0.99 -27.01
C PRO A 10 20.30 -0.79 -26.77
N PHE A 11 20.77 -0.84 -25.52
CA PHE A 11 22.20 -0.74 -25.20
C PHE A 11 22.84 -2.12 -25.13
N THR A 12 23.93 -2.30 -25.87
CA THR A 12 24.66 -3.57 -25.93
C THR A 12 26.02 -3.47 -25.25
N GLY A 13 26.50 -4.58 -24.72
CA GLY A 13 27.81 -4.69 -24.07
C GLY A 13 28.14 -6.14 -23.74
N PRO A 14 29.43 -6.50 -23.60
CA PRO A 14 29.88 -7.87 -23.35
C PRO A 14 29.43 -8.44 -22.00
N ASP A 15 29.15 -7.56 -21.03
CA ASP A 15 28.73 -7.92 -19.68
C ASP A 15 27.74 -6.87 -19.12
N PRO A 16 27.08 -7.15 -17.97
CA PRO A 16 26.14 -6.22 -17.35
C PRO A 16 26.72 -4.83 -17.04
N ALA A 17 27.94 -4.77 -16.51
CA ALA A 17 28.60 -3.50 -16.15
C ALA A 17 28.89 -2.63 -17.38
N ALA A 18 29.30 -3.24 -18.49
CA ALA A 18 29.55 -2.54 -19.75
C ALA A 18 28.25 -1.96 -20.35
N ARG A 19 27.13 -2.68 -20.27
CA ARG A 19 25.81 -2.15 -20.69
C ARG A 19 25.39 -0.95 -19.85
N ARG A 20 25.50 -1.04 -18.52
CA ARG A 20 25.18 0.07 -17.60
C ARG A 20 26.11 1.27 -17.81
N ARG A 21 27.39 1.03 -18.10
CA ARG A 21 28.34 2.08 -18.50
C ARG A 21 27.90 2.78 -19.79
N ALA A 22 27.48 2.03 -20.81
CA ALA A 22 27.00 2.60 -22.07
C ALA A 22 25.81 3.55 -21.85
N VAL A 23 24.88 3.23 -20.94
CA VAL A 23 23.78 4.14 -20.57
C VAL A 23 24.31 5.42 -19.89
N ARG A 24 25.29 5.29 -19.00
CA ARG A 24 25.87 6.45 -18.29
C ARG A 24 26.70 7.37 -19.18
N GLU A 25 27.26 6.85 -20.26
CA GLU A 25 28.09 7.59 -21.22
C GLU A 25 27.28 8.12 -22.41
N ALA A 26 26.05 7.64 -22.60
CA ALA A 26 25.13 8.10 -23.63
C ALA A 26 24.71 9.57 -23.42
N SER A 27 24.41 10.26 -24.51
CA SER A 27 23.84 11.60 -24.44
C SER A 27 22.39 11.55 -23.95
N ASP A 28 21.88 12.66 -23.39
CA ASP A 28 20.47 12.75 -23.00
C ASP A 28 19.53 12.48 -24.18
N ASP A 29 19.90 12.88 -25.40
CA ASP A 29 19.10 12.62 -26.61
C ASP A 29 19.06 11.12 -26.96
N ASP A 30 20.19 10.41 -26.88
CA ASP A 30 20.24 8.95 -27.11
C ASP A 30 19.39 8.20 -26.07
N LEU A 31 19.47 8.63 -24.80
CA LEU A 31 18.68 8.03 -23.73
C LEU A 31 17.18 8.30 -23.90
N VAL A 32 16.82 9.52 -24.33
CA VAL A 32 15.44 9.87 -24.67
C VAL A 32 14.93 9.00 -25.80
N GLU A 33 15.69 8.84 -26.87
CA GLU A 33 15.31 7.97 -27.99
C GLU A 33 15.09 6.52 -27.53
N ALA A 34 16.03 5.98 -26.75
CA ALA A 34 15.94 4.63 -26.19
C ALA A 34 14.69 4.43 -25.31
N CYS A 35 14.42 5.36 -24.38
CA CYS A 35 13.28 5.29 -23.49
C CYS A 35 11.94 5.50 -24.22
N VAL A 36 11.90 6.37 -25.23
CA VAL A 36 10.71 6.58 -26.08
C VAL A 36 10.43 5.33 -26.91
N SER A 37 11.46 4.70 -27.48
CA SER A 37 11.33 3.44 -28.21
C SER A 37 10.76 2.33 -27.32
N LEU A 38 11.29 2.20 -26.09
CA LEU A 38 10.75 1.28 -25.10
C LEU A 38 9.27 1.59 -24.81
N ALA A 39 8.95 2.84 -24.47
CA ALA A 39 7.57 3.23 -24.15
C ALA A 39 6.60 2.92 -25.30
N ARG A 40 6.96 3.23 -26.55
CA ARG A 40 6.13 2.92 -27.74
C ARG A 40 5.83 1.43 -27.86
N SER A 41 6.84 0.58 -27.72
CA SER A 41 6.66 -0.87 -27.79
C SER A 41 5.72 -1.43 -26.71
N LEU A 42 5.59 -0.74 -25.58
CA LEU A 42 4.73 -1.12 -24.47
C LEU A 42 3.32 -0.50 -24.53
N ARG A 43 3.03 0.36 -25.52
CA ARG A 43 1.69 0.93 -25.73
C ARG A 43 0.71 -0.08 -26.34
N GLU A 44 1.20 -0.88 -27.28
CA GLU A 44 0.43 -1.83 -28.08
C GLU A 44 -0.16 -3.01 -27.28
N PRO A 45 0.58 -3.71 -26.40
CA PRO A 45 0.04 -4.88 -25.71
C PRO A 45 -1.03 -4.52 -24.67
N ASP A 46 -2.01 -5.41 -24.50
CA ASP A 46 -2.90 -5.39 -23.33
C ASP A 46 -2.13 -5.85 -22.09
N LEU A 47 -2.05 -4.96 -21.09
CA LEU A 47 -1.33 -5.18 -19.83
C LEU A 47 -2.26 -5.59 -18.68
N ALA A 48 -3.58 -5.64 -18.89
CA ALA A 48 -4.53 -6.11 -17.89
C ALA A 48 -4.28 -7.57 -17.45
N PRO A 49 -3.89 -8.52 -18.33
CA PRO A 49 -3.51 -9.86 -17.92
C PRO A 49 -2.28 -9.87 -17.00
N LEU A 50 -1.31 -8.99 -17.23
CA LEU A 50 -0.14 -8.84 -16.35
C LEU A 50 -0.54 -8.34 -14.96
N ALA A 51 -1.43 -7.33 -14.90
CA ALA A 51 -1.95 -6.81 -13.63
C ALA A 51 -2.74 -7.85 -12.83
N ARG A 52 -3.62 -8.61 -13.49
CA ARG A 52 -4.35 -9.73 -12.86
C ARG A 52 -3.40 -10.82 -12.35
N ALA A 53 -2.40 -11.19 -13.14
CA ALA A 53 -1.38 -12.13 -12.70
C ALA A 53 -0.60 -11.56 -11.52
N ALA A 54 -0.24 -10.29 -11.51
CA ALA A 54 0.48 -9.70 -10.38
C ALA A 54 -0.38 -9.54 -9.12
N GLY A 55 -1.70 -9.53 -9.23
CA GLY A 55 -2.59 -9.15 -8.13
C GLY A 55 -2.45 -7.67 -7.77
N LEU A 56 -2.22 -6.81 -8.76
CA LEU A 56 -2.01 -5.37 -8.58
C LEU A 56 -3.01 -4.56 -9.43
N PRO A 57 -3.37 -3.34 -9.00
CA PRO A 57 -4.12 -2.42 -9.85
C PRO A 57 -3.39 -2.13 -11.17
N LEU A 58 -4.12 -2.11 -12.29
CA LEU A 58 -3.51 -1.84 -13.61
C LEU A 58 -2.77 -0.50 -13.63
N ALA A 59 -3.33 0.53 -13.00
CA ALA A 59 -2.73 1.87 -12.94
C ALA A 59 -1.33 1.88 -12.32
N GLU A 60 -1.07 0.99 -11.36
CA GLU A 60 0.24 0.82 -10.73
C GLU A 60 1.22 0.07 -11.64
N VAL A 61 0.76 -0.99 -12.31
CA VAL A 61 1.57 -1.73 -13.30
C VAL A 61 2.02 -0.82 -14.45
N VAL A 62 1.13 0.04 -14.94
CA VAL A 62 1.42 0.95 -16.06
C VAL A 62 1.91 2.33 -15.62
N ALA A 63 2.30 2.48 -14.36
CA ALA A 63 2.72 3.77 -13.83
C ALA A 63 3.97 4.32 -14.53
N SER A 64 4.83 3.44 -15.05
CA SER A 64 5.94 3.76 -15.96
C SER A 64 6.34 2.53 -16.81
N PRO A 65 7.09 2.72 -17.91
CA PRO A 65 7.62 1.61 -18.72
C PRO A 65 8.42 0.58 -17.90
N PHE A 66 9.17 1.04 -16.89
CA PHE A 66 9.99 0.17 -16.05
C PHE A 66 9.18 -0.53 -14.95
N ALA A 67 8.06 0.06 -14.49
CA ALA A 67 7.12 -0.64 -13.60
C ALA A 67 6.53 -1.88 -14.28
N VAL A 68 6.14 -1.78 -15.56
CA VAL A 68 5.65 -2.92 -16.37
C VAL A 68 6.68 -4.05 -16.38
N ARG A 69 7.95 -3.71 -16.64
CA ARG A 69 9.04 -4.69 -16.70
C ARG A 69 9.36 -5.32 -15.33
N ALA A 70 9.35 -4.52 -14.27
CA ALA A 70 9.55 -5.00 -12.90
C ALA A 70 8.47 -6.00 -12.48
N VAL A 71 7.20 -5.68 -12.74
CA VAL A 71 6.07 -6.57 -12.46
C VAL A 71 6.16 -7.86 -13.30
N ALA A 72 6.56 -7.76 -14.56
CA ALA A 72 6.78 -8.93 -15.41
C ALA A 72 7.86 -9.87 -14.87
N LEU A 73 8.96 -9.36 -14.33
CA LEU A 73 10.00 -10.17 -13.70
C LEU A 73 9.48 -10.95 -12.49
N GLY A 74 8.66 -10.32 -11.64
CA GLY A 74 8.00 -10.99 -10.51
C GLY A 74 7.03 -12.08 -10.97
N VAL A 75 6.18 -11.77 -11.95
CA VAL A 75 5.19 -12.72 -12.48
C VAL A 75 5.87 -13.92 -13.16
N GLN A 76 6.97 -13.71 -13.89
CA GLN A 76 7.75 -14.80 -14.51
C GLN A 76 8.17 -15.86 -13.49
N VAL A 77 8.56 -15.46 -12.28
CA VAL A 77 8.97 -16.41 -11.23
C VAL A 77 7.80 -16.97 -10.42
N GLY A 78 6.56 -16.67 -10.81
CA GLY A 78 5.33 -17.10 -10.13
C GLY A 78 4.91 -16.23 -8.95
N ALA A 79 5.53 -15.06 -8.76
CA ALA A 79 5.12 -14.16 -7.69
C ALA A 79 3.78 -13.50 -8.01
N THR A 80 3.05 -13.16 -6.94
CA THR A 80 1.82 -12.36 -6.94
C THR A 80 1.76 -11.58 -5.64
N SER A 81 0.86 -10.63 -5.59
CA SER A 81 0.50 -9.92 -4.37
C SER A 81 -0.56 -10.68 -3.58
N ARG A 82 -0.49 -10.61 -2.25
CA ARG A 82 -1.53 -11.00 -1.30
C ARG A 82 -2.01 -9.76 -0.57
N HIS A 83 -3.32 -9.58 -0.50
CA HIS A 83 -3.90 -8.40 0.14
C HIS A 83 -3.71 -8.47 1.65
N ARG A 84 -3.04 -7.48 2.24
CA ARG A 84 -2.67 -7.46 3.67
C ARG A 84 -3.87 -7.66 4.59
N GLU A 85 -4.95 -6.92 4.35
CA GLU A 85 -6.17 -6.95 5.16
C GLU A 85 -7.02 -8.22 4.95
N LEU A 86 -6.68 -9.07 3.96
CA LEU A 86 -7.33 -10.37 3.75
C LEU A 86 -6.44 -11.53 4.19
N ARG A 87 -5.24 -11.25 4.67
CA ARG A 87 -4.24 -12.24 5.06
C ARG A 87 -4.15 -12.23 6.58
N ALA A 88 -4.38 -13.38 7.20
CA ALA A 88 -4.24 -13.49 8.65
C ALA A 88 -2.78 -13.26 9.03
N SER A 89 -2.57 -12.49 10.09
CA SER A 89 -1.26 -12.42 10.72
C SER A 89 -0.96 -13.73 11.43
N VAL A 90 0.32 -14.08 11.46
CA VAL A 90 0.80 -15.19 12.27
C VAL A 90 1.50 -14.57 13.46
N ASP A 91 0.91 -14.68 14.64
CA ASP A 91 1.52 -14.20 15.87
C ASP A 91 2.80 -15.01 16.11
N TRP A 92 3.94 -14.36 15.93
CA TRP A 92 5.23 -14.99 16.19
C TRP A 92 5.34 -15.23 17.69
N THR A 93 5.54 -16.48 18.07
CA THR A 93 5.90 -16.88 19.44
C THR A 93 7.14 -16.09 19.90
N GLU A 94 7.35 -15.98 21.22
CA GLU A 94 8.43 -15.14 21.80
C GLU A 94 9.82 -15.43 21.19
N HIS A 95 10.09 -16.67 20.78
CA HIS A 95 11.37 -17.07 20.18
C HIS A 95 11.49 -16.75 18.68
N LEU A 96 10.39 -16.44 18.01
CA LEU A 96 10.33 -16.00 16.61
C LEU A 96 10.19 -14.48 16.49
N ALA A 97 9.65 -13.83 17.52
CA ALA A 97 9.37 -12.40 17.57
C ALA A 97 10.64 -11.55 17.32
N PRO A 98 10.52 -10.39 16.66
CA PRO A 98 11.64 -9.47 16.50
C PRO A 98 12.10 -8.96 17.88
N GLU A 99 13.39 -8.62 18.02
CA GLU A 99 13.89 -8.02 19.27
C GLU A 99 13.19 -6.68 19.59
N VAL A 100 12.58 -6.04 18.60
CA VAL A 100 11.72 -4.85 18.71
C VAL A 100 10.44 -5.09 17.93
N ALA A 101 9.31 -5.12 18.61
CA ALA A 101 7.98 -5.25 18.01
C ALA A 101 7.27 -3.89 17.99
N ASP A 102 6.49 -3.66 16.93
CA ASP A 102 5.58 -2.54 16.84
C ASP A 102 4.29 -2.89 17.61
N PRO A 103 3.93 -2.12 18.66
CA PRO A 103 2.73 -2.39 19.46
C PRO A 103 1.42 -2.16 18.68
N GLU A 104 1.47 -1.43 17.56
CA GLU A 104 0.31 -1.17 16.72
C GLU A 104 0.18 -2.19 15.57
N HIS A 105 1.05 -3.20 15.50
CA HIS A 105 0.94 -4.25 14.47
C HIS A 105 -0.40 -5.00 14.57
N ASP A 106 -1.07 -5.16 13.42
CA ASP A 106 -2.40 -5.78 13.30
C ASP A 106 -3.53 -5.07 14.05
N VAL A 107 -3.33 -3.80 14.39
CA VAL A 107 -4.37 -2.94 14.97
C VAL A 107 -5.00 -2.10 13.85
N TRP A 108 -6.33 -2.14 13.75
CA TRP A 108 -7.08 -1.21 12.92
C TRP A 108 -7.16 0.16 13.60
N ASP A 109 -6.79 1.19 12.86
CA ASP A 109 -7.02 2.58 13.22
C ASP A 109 -7.58 3.35 12.02
N ARG A 110 -8.81 3.89 12.17
CA ARG A 110 -9.48 4.73 11.16
C ARG A 110 -9.49 4.15 9.74
N GLY A 111 -9.59 2.82 9.62
CA GLY A 111 -9.61 2.11 8.34
C GLY A 111 -8.24 1.88 7.71
N VAL A 112 -7.17 1.97 8.49
CA VAL A 112 -5.83 1.50 8.12
C VAL A 112 -5.45 0.38 9.09
N LEU A 113 -5.04 -0.77 8.54
CA LEU A 113 -4.49 -1.86 9.34
C LEU A 113 -2.99 -1.63 9.53
N ALA A 114 -2.60 -1.20 10.73
CA ALA A 114 -1.21 -0.91 11.02
C ALA A 114 -0.34 -2.17 10.91
N THR A 115 0.82 -2.01 10.26
CA THR A 115 1.75 -3.11 10.01
C THR A 115 3.15 -2.69 10.43
N GLY A 116 3.62 -3.26 11.54
CA GLY A 116 5.03 -3.16 11.93
C GLY A 116 5.94 -3.60 10.78
N LYS A 117 6.88 -2.73 10.39
CA LYS A 117 7.74 -2.91 9.20
C LYS A 117 8.39 -4.30 9.18
N TYR A 118 9.01 -4.72 10.28
CA TYR A 118 9.72 -6.01 10.38
C TYR A 118 8.85 -7.17 10.87
N GLN A 119 7.54 -6.95 11.05
CA GLN A 119 6.57 -8.03 11.28
C GLN A 119 5.81 -8.35 9.98
N GLY A 120 5.58 -7.36 9.11
CA GLY A 120 4.92 -7.54 7.81
C GLY A 120 5.85 -7.81 6.62
N PHE A 121 7.09 -7.32 6.64
CA PHE A 121 8.03 -7.49 5.53
C PHE A 121 9.01 -8.63 5.79
N THR A 122 9.01 -9.64 4.92
CA THR A 122 10.00 -10.73 4.94
C THR A 122 10.55 -10.99 3.54
N ALA A 123 11.88 -11.05 3.41
CA ALA A 123 12.55 -11.30 2.13
C ALA A 123 12.30 -12.72 1.60
N ASP A 124 12.11 -13.68 2.50
CA ASP A 124 11.77 -15.08 2.22
C ASP A 124 10.28 -15.32 1.95
N ALA A 125 9.41 -14.31 1.99
CA ALA A 125 8.04 -14.50 1.56
C ALA A 125 7.96 -14.84 0.05
N PRO A 126 7.22 -15.89 -0.34
CA PRO A 126 7.06 -16.28 -1.74
C PRO A 126 6.22 -15.27 -2.55
N HIS A 127 5.35 -14.54 -1.89
CA HIS A 127 4.44 -13.56 -2.48
C HIS A 127 4.70 -12.17 -1.91
N ALA A 128 4.41 -11.15 -2.70
CA ALA A 128 4.44 -9.77 -2.26
C ALA A 128 3.24 -9.50 -1.34
N ILE A 129 3.41 -8.61 -0.35
CA ILE A 129 2.27 -8.10 0.42
C ILE A 129 1.79 -6.81 -0.24
N TYR A 130 0.51 -6.78 -0.58
CA TYR A 130 -0.18 -5.58 -1.03
C TYR A 130 -0.88 -4.92 0.15
N ASP A 131 -0.34 -3.78 0.55
CA ASP A 131 -0.93 -2.92 1.55
C ASP A 131 -1.59 -1.70 0.85
N PRO A 132 -2.91 -1.49 0.99
CA PRO A 132 -3.63 -0.36 0.41
C PRO A 132 -3.14 1.02 0.88
N ALA A 133 -2.54 1.11 2.07
CA ALA A 133 -2.01 2.35 2.63
C ALA A 133 -0.63 2.73 2.05
N HIS A 134 0.08 1.77 1.45
CA HIS A 134 1.34 2.07 0.76
C HIS A 134 1.10 2.85 -0.54
N VAL A 135 2.10 3.60 -0.97
CA VAL A 135 2.06 4.34 -2.24
C VAL A 135 2.17 3.39 -3.45
N SER A 136 1.60 3.78 -4.59
CA SER A 136 1.58 3.02 -5.87
C SER A 136 2.91 2.70 -6.55
N LYS A 137 4.02 2.80 -5.82
CA LYS A 137 5.36 2.32 -6.21
C LYS A 137 5.71 1.01 -5.51
N TRP A 138 4.97 0.67 -4.46
CA TRP A 138 5.24 -0.48 -3.60
C TRP A 138 5.05 -1.80 -4.34
N GLY A 139 4.06 -1.93 -5.21
CA GLY A 139 3.81 -3.14 -5.98
C GLY A 139 4.98 -3.53 -6.88
N PRO A 140 5.42 -2.67 -7.83
CA PRO A 140 6.60 -2.96 -8.65
C PRO A 140 7.87 -3.21 -7.83
N HIS A 141 8.05 -2.47 -6.73
CA HIS A 141 9.17 -2.66 -5.80
C HIS A 141 9.16 -4.05 -5.13
N GLU A 142 8.03 -4.47 -4.57
CA GLU A 142 7.87 -5.79 -3.97
C GLU A 142 8.01 -6.92 -4.99
N MET A 143 7.54 -6.73 -6.23
CA MET A 143 7.72 -7.74 -7.28
C MET A 143 9.19 -7.96 -7.61
N MET A 144 10.02 -6.91 -7.56
CA MET A 144 11.46 -7.04 -7.73
C MET A 144 12.12 -7.83 -6.60
N HIS A 145 11.68 -7.65 -5.35
CA HIS A 145 12.12 -8.50 -4.23
C HIS A 145 11.84 -9.98 -4.52
N ARG A 146 10.62 -10.32 -4.97
CA ARG A 146 10.25 -11.70 -5.27
C ARG A 146 10.98 -12.28 -6.49
N ALA A 147 11.35 -11.43 -7.45
CA ALA A 147 12.15 -11.79 -8.62
C ALA A 147 13.64 -12.02 -8.28
N ALA A 148 14.18 -11.30 -7.30
CA ALA A 148 15.54 -11.53 -6.78
C ALA A 148 15.66 -12.86 -6.04
N GLY A 149 14.56 -13.34 -5.47
CA GLY A 149 14.59 -14.42 -4.50
C GLY A 149 15.21 -13.91 -3.19
N PHE A 150 15.87 -14.79 -2.46
CA PHE A 150 16.45 -14.45 -1.17
C PHE A 150 17.70 -15.29 -0.91
N PHE A 151 18.44 -14.92 0.13
CA PHE A 151 19.57 -15.69 0.63
C PHE A 151 19.22 -16.31 1.98
N TRP A 152 19.51 -17.59 2.13
CA TRP A 152 19.41 -18.32 3.39
C TRP A 152 20.25 -19.59 3.30
N ARG A 153 20.80 -20.05 4.42
CA ARG A 153 21.40 -21.38 4.57
C ARG A 153 21.33 -21.82 6.04
N PRO A 154 21.44 -23.13 6.34
CA PRO A 154 21.62 -23.59 7.71
C PRO A 154 22.84 -22.91 8.36
N GLY A 155 22.67 -22.46 9.61
CA GLY A 155 23.71 -21.74 10.35
C GLY A 155 24.01 -20.33 9.82
N LEU A 156 23.02 -19.66 9.22
CA LEU A 156 23.08 -18.28 8.76
C LEU A 156 23.61 -17.35 9.87
N THR A 157 24.69 -16.64 9.58
CA THR A 157 25.23 -15.64 10.50
C THR A 157 24.52 -14.29 10.35
N ARG A 158 24.55 -13.46 11.40
CA ARG A 158 24.05 -12.08 11.37
C ARG A 158 24.73 -11.24 10.28
N TRP A 159 26.01 -11.47 10.01
CA TRP A 159 26.75 -10.76 8.96
C TRP A 159 26.29 -11.13 7.56
N GLU A 160 26.05 -12.42 7.30
CA GLU A 160 25.50 -12.84 6.01
C GLU A 160 24.07 -12.33 5.80
N LEU A 161 23.25 -12.32 6.86
CA LEU A 161 21.91 -11.74 6.81
C LEU A 161 21.94 -10.23 6.56
N TYR A 162 22.92 -9.51 7.13
CA TYR A 162 23.13 -8.10 6.85
C TYR A 162 23.46 -7.87 5.36
N LEU A 163 24.44 -8.61 4.81
CA LEU A 163 24.82 -8.50 3.40
C LEU A 163 23.66 -8.89 2.48
N SER A 164 22.89 -9.92 2.83
CA SER A 164 21.74 -10.33 2.02
C SER A 164 20.62 -9.31 2.04
N ALA A 165 20.33 -8.67 3.18
CA ALA A 165 19.35 -7.61 3.27
C ALA A 165 19.74 -6.40 2.41
N ARG A 166 21.03 -6.01 2.42
CA ARG A 166 21.54 -4.96 1.52
C ARG A 166 21.35 -5.31 0.05
N LEU A 167 21.68 -6.55 -0.33
CA LEU A 167 21.54 -7.02 -1.71
C LEU A 167 20.07 -7.12 -2.13
N ASN A 168 19.18 -7.58 -1.25
CA ASN A 168 17.76 -7.73 -1.53
C ASN A 168 17.10 -6.36 -1.82
N GLU A 169 17.45 -5.33 -1.06
CA GLU A 169 16.94 -3.97 -1.27
C GLU A 169 17.55 -3.23 -2.47
N LEU A 170 18.76 -3.61 -2.90
CA LEU A 170 19.51 -2.84 -3.90
C LEU A 170 18.72 -2.57 -5.18
N ALA A 171 18.28 -3.61 -5.89
CA ALA A 171 17.57 -3.44 -7.16
C ALA A 171 16.17 -2.82 -6.99
N PRO A 172 15.33 -3.24 -6.02
CA PRO A 172 14.04 -2.62 -5.73
C PRO A 172 14.11 -1.12 -5.36
N VAL A 173 15.08 -0.71 -4.54
CA VAL A 173 15.26 0.70 -4.15
C VAL A 173 15.79 1.53 -5.32
N VAL A 174 16.74 0.99 -6.09
CA VAL A 174 17.23 1.67 -7.30
C VAL A 174 16.10 1.84 -8.32
N LEU A 175 15.27 0.81 -8.54
CA LEU A 175 14.07 0.92 -9.37
C LEU A 175 13.22 2.11 -8.92
N TRP A 176 12.92 2.18 -7.62
CA TRP A 176 12.09 3.23 -7.03
C TRP A 176 12.61 4.63 -7.34
N TYR A 177 13.87 4.93 -7.07
CA TYR A 177 14.37 6.32 -7.23
C TYR A 177 14.92 6.62 -8.63
N GLY A 178 15.17 5.60 -9.46
CA GLY A 178 15.77 5.74 -10.79
C GLY A 178 14.84 5.33 -11.92
N PRO A 179 14.97 4.12 -12.50
CA PRO A 179 14.23 3.71 -13.70
C PRO A 179 12.71 3.92 -13.63
N GLU A 180 12.07 3.67 -12.49
CA GLU A 180 10.62 3.80 -12.36
C GLU A 180 10.14 5.26 -12.51
N GLN A 181 11.00 6.25 -12.31
CA GLN A 181 10.70 7.67 -12.48
C GLN A 181 10.64 8.11 -13.94
N VAL A 182 11.25 7.34 -14.84
CA VAL A 182 11.25 7.66 -16.26
C VAL A 182 9.82 7.63 -16.78
N MET A 183 9.31 8.79 -17.19
CA MET A 183 7.95 8.99 -17.69
C MET A 183 6.83 8.57 -16.72
N ARG A 184 7.09 8.62 -15.40
CA ARG A 184 6.08 8.30 -14.38
C ARG A 184 4.93 9.32 -14.34
N LEU A 185 3.84 8.90 -13.70
CA LEU A 185 2.60 9.61 -13.35
C LEU A 185 2.79 11.05 -12.80
N GLU A 186 3.85 11.31 -12.04
CA GLU A 186 4.18 12.63 -11.46
C GLU A 186 5.50 13.12 -12.06
N GLU A 187 5.47 14.27 -12.72
CA GLU A 187 6.64 14.84 -13.39
C GLU A 187 7.44 15.73 -12.44
N GLY A 188 8.07 15.13 -11.44
CA GLY A 188 8.87 15.83 -10.44
C GLY A 188 9.78 14.87 -9.67
N ALA A 189 10.59 15.42 -8.76
CA ALA A 189 11.23 14.58 -7.75
C ALA A 189 10.15 13.90 -6.90
N PHE A 190 10.37 12.65 -6.52
CA PHE A 190 9.43 11.92 -5.68
C PHE A 190 9.26 12.59 -4.33
N ASP A 191 8.07 13.09 -4.04
CA ASP A 191 7.70 13.56 -2.72
C ASP A 191 6.99 12.42 -1.97
N ARG A 192 7.72 11.78 -1.06
CA ARG A 192 7.22 10.68 -0.24
C ARG A 192 6.02 11.11 0.63
N LYS A 193 5.99 12.35 1.12
CA LYS A 193 4.92 12.84 1.99
C LYS A 193 3.65 13.09 1.19
N ALA A 194 3.76 13.75 0.04
CA ALA A 194 2.62 13.97 -0.85
C ALA A 194 2.06 12.64 -1.39
N ALA A 195 2.93 11.73 -1.83
CA ALA A 195 2.52 10.41 -2.30
C ALA A 195 1.84 9.58 -1.20
N GLY A 196 2.32 9.66 0.05
CA GLY A 196 1.68 8.99 1.19
C GLY A 196 0.29 9.53 1.52
N ALA A 197 0.04 10.82 1.25
CA ALA A 197 -1.28 11.43 1.43
C ALA A 197 -2.27 11.04 0.31
N SER A 198 -1.78 10.68 -0.88
CA SER A 198 -2.58 10.20 -2.01
C SER A 198 -1.94 8.95 -2.64
N PRO A 199 -2.06 7.79 -1.97
CA PRO A 199 -1.30 6.59 -2.36
C PRO A 199 -1.72 6.00 -3.72
N ALA A 200 -2.93 6.32 -4.19
CA ALA A 200 -3.49 5.80 -5.44
C ALA A 200 -2.79 6.28 -6.71
N ALA A 201 -2.41 5.32 -7.56
CA ALA A 201 -2.17 5.58 -8.97
C ALA A 201 -3.51 5.70 -9.71
N ARG A 202 -3.64 6.69 -10.58
CA ARG A 202 -4.79 6.82 -11.48
C ARG A 202 -4.38 6.44 -12.89
N LEU A 203 -5.17 5.61 -13.56
CA LEU A 203 -4.87 5.18 -14.93
C LEU A 203 -4.74 6.38 -15.89
N ALA A 204 -5.55 7.42 -15.71
CA ALA A 204 -5.48 8.66 -16.47
C ALA A 204 -4.14 9.41 -16.33
N HIS A 205 -3.37 9.13 -15.27
CA HIS A 205 -2.04 9.72 -15.07
C HIS A 205 -0.94 8.94 -15.82
N ALA A 206 -1.22 7.74 -16.35
CA ALA A 206 -0.28 6.94 -17.17
C ALA A 206 -0.15 7.53 -18.59
N ARG A 207 0.16 8.82 -18.65
CA ARG A 207 0.11 9.66 -19.85
C ARG A 207 1.04 9.18 -20.95
N TRP A 208 2.16 8.55 -20.59
CA TRP A 208 3.08 7.93 -21.54
C TRP A 208 2.40 6.90 -22.44
N ARG A 209 1.22 6.37 -22.09
CA ARG A 209 0.47 5.44 -22.95
C ARG A 209 -0.36 6.11 -24.04
N VAL A 210 -0.81 7.36 -23.82
CA VAL A 210 -1.85 8.01 -24.63
C VAL A 210 -1.39 9.32 -25.28
N GLU A 211 -0.34 9.95 -24.76
CA GLU A 211 0.21 11.18 -25.31
C GLU A 211 0.78 10.97 -26.72
N ASP A 212 0.70 12.02 -27.54
CA ASP A 212 1.39 12.04 -28.83
C ASP A 212 2.92 11.96 -28.67
N ASP A 213 3.60 11.70 -29.79
CA ASP A 213 5.04 11.49 -29.80
C ASP A 213 5.85 12.71 -29.34
N ALA A 214 5.39 13.93 -29.63
CA ALA A 214 6.09 15.15 -29.24
C ALA A 214 6.02 15.34 -27.71
N ALA A 215 4.84 15.13 -27.12
CA ALA A 215 4.64 15.16 -25.68
C ALA A 215 5.41 14.04 -24.98
N LEU A 216 5.45 12.82 -25.55
CA LEU A 216 6.21 11.70 -25.02
C LEU A 216 7.72 12.00 -24.98
N VAL A 217 8.28 12.53 -26.06
CA VAL A 217 9.70 12.95 -26.13
C VAL A 217 10.00 14.03 -25.09
N ALA A 218 9.11 15.02 -24.94
CA ALA A 218 9.29 16.07 -23.94
C ALA A 218 9.26 15.51 -22.50
N ARG A 219 8.37 14.54 -22.22
CA ARG A 219 8.31 13.84 -20.94
C ARG A 219 9.57 13.03 -20.65
N ALA A 220 10.06 12.29 -21.65
CA ALA A 220 11.32 11.55 -21.54
C ALA A 220 12.48 12.49 -21.18
N ARG A 221 12.61 13.63 -21.89
CA ARG A 221 13.67 14.63 -21.63
C ARG A 221 13.69 15.13 -20.20
N ARG A 222 12.52 15.34 -19.57
CA ARG A 222 12.41 15.80 -18.17
C ARG A 222 12.83 14.74 -17.15
N THR A 223 12.83 13.46 -17.53
CA THR A 223 12.89 12.34 -16.58
C THR A 223 14.03 11.35 -16.85
N VAL A 224 14.81 11.55 -17.91
CA VAL A 224 15.86 10.60 -18.32
C VAL A 224 17.10 10.65 -17.41
N ALA A 225 17.40 11.80 -16.82
CA ALA A 225 18.53 11.95 -15.91
C ALA A 225 18.41 11.03 -14.67
N GLN A 226 17.18 10.71 -14.26
CA GLN A 226 16.87 9.81 -13.15
C GLN A 226 17.33 8.38 -13.46
N LEU A 227 17.28 7.93 -14.71
CA LEU A 227 17.79 6.62 -15.12
C LEU A 227 19.31 6.52 -14.89
N SER A 228 20.05 7.50 -15.40
CA SER A 228 21.51 7.57 -15.24
C SER A 228 21.91 7.71 -13.77
N ALA A 229 21.18 8.51 -12.99
CA ALA A 229 21.41 8.66 -11.55
C ALA A 229 21.16 7.35 -10.79
N GLY A 230 20.07 6.64 -11.11
CA GLY A 230 19.74 5.33 -10.54
C GLY A 230 20.80 4.27 -10.83
N ILE A 231 21.25 4.16 -12.08
CA ILE A 231 22.34 3.24 -12.46
C ILE A 231 23.64 3.60 -11.73
N ALA A 232 23.97 4.89 -11.63
CA ALA A 232 25.15 5.31 -10.89
C ALA A 232 25.05 4.97 -9.39
N HIS A 233 23.85 5.05 -8.80
CA HIS A 233 23.62 4.62 -7.41
C HIS A 233 23.79 3.11 -7.25
N PHE A 234 23.21 2.31 -8.15
CA PHE A 234 23.38 0.85 -8.18
C PHE A 234 24.85 0.44 -8.16
N GLU A 235 25.67 1.02 -9.04
CA GLU A 235 27.11 0.72 -9.12
C GLU A 235 27.85 1.08 -7.83
N ARG A 236 27.54 2.23 -7.23
CA ARG A 236 28.17 2.66 -5.96
C ARG A 236 27.81 1.72 -4.81
N GLU A 237 26.54 1.37 -4.67
CA GLU A 237 26.07 0.47 -3.61
C GLU A 237 26.62 -0.94 -3.80
N LEU A 238 26.59 -1.48 -5.01
CA LEU A 238 27.13 -2.80 -5.31
C LEU A 238 28.63 -2.86 -5.00
N SER A 239 29.39 -1.84 -5.40
CA SER A 239 30.81 -1.74 -5.06
C SER A 239 31.05 -1.60 -3.55
N ALA A 240 30.16 -0.95 -2.81
CA ALA A 240 30.25 -0.86 -1.36
C ALA A 240 30.01 -2.23 -0.72
N ILE A 241 28.97 -2.95 -1.13
CA ILE A 241 28.66 -4.32 -0.68
C ILE A 241 29.83 -5.28 -0.99
N ASP A 242 30.42 -5.19 -2.18
CA ASP A 242 31.60 -5.99 -2.56
C ASP A 242 32.79 -5.68 -1.63
N ALA A 243 33.01 -4.41 -1.26
CA ALA A 243 34.04 -4.02 -0.30
C ALA A 243 33.74 -4.49 1.13
N GLU A 244 32.47 -4.48 1.57
CA GLU A 244 32.05 -5.02 2.86
C GLU A 244 32.31 -6.52 2.94
N ARG A 245 31.89 -7.25 1.90
CA ARG A 245 32.13 -8.69 1.79
C ARG A 245 33.62 -9.02 1.87
N ALA A 246 34.47 -8.25 1.18
CA ALA A 246 35.92 -8.48 1.18
C ALA A 246 36.60 -8.15 2.51
N ARG A 247 36.11 -7.15 3.25
CA ARG A 247 36.76 -6.64 4.47
C ARG A 247 36.13 -7.16 5.77
N GLY A 248 34.90 -7.67 5.73
CA GLY A 248 34.13 -8.08 6.90
C GLY A 248 33.69 -6.92 7.79
N VAL A 249 33.64 -5.70 7.26
CA VAL A 249 33.25 -4.49 7.99
C VAL A 249 32.33 -3.64 7.14
N ARG A 250 31.46 -2.85 7.78
CA ARG A 250 30.54 -1.94 7.10
C ARG A 250 31.28 -0.82 6.36
N VAL A 251 30.83 -0.49 5.17
CA VAL A 251 31.35 0.58 4.31
C VAL A 251 30.22 1.56 4.02
N PRO A 252 30.32 2.80 4.51
CA PRO A 252 29.31 3.82 4.24
C PRO A 252 29.18 4.09 2.74
N ALA A 253 27.95 4.09 2.24
CA ALA A 253 27.59 4.53 0.89
C ALA A 253 26.45 5.54 1.02
N PRO A 254 26.74 6.79 1.42
CA PRO A 254 25.69 7.75 1.74
C PRO A 254 24.91 8.15 0.48
N HIS A 255 23.58 8.07 0.57
CA HIS A 255 22.65 8.67 -0.38
C HIS A 255 21.73 9.64 0.39
N PRO A 256 21.37 10.83 -0.14
CA PRO A 256 20.72 11.90 0.64
C PRO A 256 19.42 11.53 1.37
N PHE A 257 18.79 10.41 1.01
CA PHE A 257 17.49 9.97 1.53
C PHE A 257 17.48 8.50 1.97
N LEU A 258 18.61 7.80 1.92
CA LEU A 258 18.68 6.35 2.13
C LEU A 258 19.95 5.97 2.90
N ASP A 259 19.78 5.15 3.94
CA ASP A 259 20.86 4.42 4.60
C ASP A 259 20.54 2.93 4.56
N SER A 260 20.94 2.28 3.46
CA SER A 260 20.73 0.85 3.27
C SER A 260 21.45 -0.01 4.32
N SER A 261 22.48 0.53 5.00
CA SER A 261 23.14 -0.18 6.09
C SER A 261 22.30 -0.17 7.38
N SER A 262 21.63 0.94 7.66
CA SER A 262 20.67 1.04 8.77
C SER A 262 19.51 0.08 8.56
N ASP A 263 18.88 0.11 7.38
CA ASP A 263 17.76 -0.77 7.03
C ASP A 263 18.14 -2.26 7.14
N ALA A 264 19.33 -2.64 6.64
CA ALA A 264 19.83 -4.00 6.74
C ALA A 264 20.14 -4.41 8.20
N THR A 265 20.64 -3.48 9.02
CA THR A 265 20.88 -3.75 10.45
C THR A 265 19.56 -4.03 11.16
N ALA A 266 18.54 -3.22 10.91
CA ALA A 266 17.22 -3.42 11.49
C ALA A 266 16.55 -4.71 10.99
N TYR A 267 16.77 -5.11 9.72
CA TYR A 267 16.34 -6.41 9.22
C TYR A 267 17.00 -7.59 9.96
N VAL A 268 18.28 -7.49 10.30
CA VAL A 268 18.98 -8.50 11.12
C VAL A 268 18.33 -8.62 12.50
N VAL A 269 18.07 -7.48 13.16
CA VAL A 269 17.41 -7.42 14.47
C VAL A 269 16.00 -8.02 14.42
N GLY A 270 15.26 -7.75 13.35
CA GLY A 270 13.88 -8.22 13.19
C GLY A 270 13.73 -9.69 12.82
N HIS A 271 14.72 -10.32 12.19
CA HIS A 271 14.51 -11.64 11.56
C HIS A 271 15.60 -12.69 11.80
N HIS A 272 16.74 -12.37 12.41
CA HIS A 272 17.79 -13.37 12.60
C HIS A 272 17.31 -14.56 13.44
N ALA A 273 16.64 -14.30 14.57
CA ALA A 273 16.07 -15.35 15.42
C ALA A 273 15.09 -16.24 14.64
N ARG A 274 14.07 -15.63 14.00
CA ARG A 274 13.08 -16.31 13.15
C ARG A 274 13.73 -17.19 12.08
N LEU A 275 14.69 -16.67 11.31
CA LEU A 275 15.32 -17.39 10.20
C LEU A 275 16.24 -18.53 10.66
N THR A 276 16.63 -18.56 11.93
CA THR A 276 17.42 -19.64 12.54
C THR A 276 16.60 -20.62 13.37
N SER A 277 15.29 -20.38 13.52
CA SER A 277 14.39 -21.33 14.18
C SER A 277 14.29 -22.64 13.39
N PRO A 278 14.25 -23.82 14.04
CA PRO A 278 14.03 -25.11 13.38
C PRO A 278 12.80 -25.12 12.46
N ASP A 279 11.65 -24.63 12.93
CA ASP A 279 10.39 -24.70 12.16
C ASP A 279 10.47 -23.93 10.85
N VAL A 280 11.01 -22.70 10.90
CA VAL A 280 11.20 -21.85 9.72
C VAL A 280 12.32 -22.43 8.83
N ALA A 281 13.38 -22.94 9.44
CA ALA A 281 14.48 -23.56 8.71
C ALA A 281 14.03 -24.79 7.91
N ALA A 282 13.11 -25.60 8.43
CA ALA A 282 12.53 -26.73 7.70
C ALA A 282 11.82 -26.27 6.42
N ALA A 283 10.94 -25.27 6.54
CA ALA A 283 10.24 -24.69 5.39
C ALA A 283 11.16 -24.00 4.37
N LEU A 284 12.26 -23.37 4.81
CA LEU A 284 13.22 -22.75 3.89
C LEU A 284 14.18 -23.76 3.24
N SER A 285 14.42 -24.91 3.88
CA SER A 285 15.33 -25.95 3.37
C SER A 285 14.81 -26.64 2.12
N ILE A 286 13.49 -26.71 1.94
CA ILE A 286 12.88 -27.30 0.74
C ILE A 286 12.96 -26.37 -0.50
N VAL A 287 13.26 -25.08 -0.30
CA VAL A 287 13.28 -24.11 -1.39
C VAL A 287 14.53 -24.31 -2.27
N PRO A 288 14.37 -24.49 -3.60
CA PRO A 288 15.48 -24.74 -4.52
C PRO A 288 16.51 -23.60 -4.55
N GLU A 289 17.77 -23.93 -4.84
CA GLU A 289 18.86 -22.94 -4.81
C GLU A 289 18.70 -21.83 -5.86
N GLU A 290 17.99 -22.11 -6.95
CA GLU A 290 17.65 -21.15 -8.01
C GLU A 290 16.79 -19.99 -7.47
N THR A 291 16.01 -20.24 -6.41
CA THR A 291 15.18 -19.23 -5.73
C THR A 291 15.83 -18.75 -4.43
N ARG A 292 16.44 -19.66 -3.68
CA ARG A 292 17.12 -19.41 -2.40
C ARG A 292 18.64 -19.58 -2.55
N ALA A 293 19.37 -18.49 -2.67
CA ALA A 293 20.82 -18.57 -2.71
C ALA A 293 21.40 -19.03 -1.36
N SER A 294 22.34 -19.98 -1.38
CA SER A 294 23.09 -20.47 -0.22
C SER A 294 24.50 -19.88 -0.11
N ASP A 295 24.98 -19.19 -1.16
CA ASP A 295 26.23 -18.43 -1.19
C ASP A 295 25.96 -16.95 -1.49
N ILE A 296 26.63 -16.06 -0.74
CA ILE A 296 26.39 -14.62 -0.84
C ILE A 296 26.92 -14.02 -2.16
N GLY A 297 27.97 -14.62 -2.74
CA GLY A 297 28.48 -14.24 -4.05
C GLY A 297 27.49 -14.60 -5.15
N VAL A 298 26.93 -15.81 -5.10
CA VAL A 298 25.85 -16.23 -6.01
C VAL A 298 24.63 -15.31 -5.91
N TYR A 299 24.25 -14.92 -4.68
CA TYR A 299 23.13 -13.98 -4.50
C TYR A 299 23.42 -12.59 -5.06
N ARG A 300 24.64 -12.09 -4.84
CA ARG A 300 25.12 -10.82 -5.40
C ARG A 300 25.05 -10.81 -6.93
N ASP A 301 25.53 -11.85 -7.59
CA ASP A 301 25.51 -11.96 -9.05
C ASP A 301 24.07 -12.09 -9.58
N ARG A 302 23.19 -12.76 -8.84
CA ARG A 302 21.77 -12.84 -9.15
C ARG A 302 21.10 -11.47 -9.12
N VAL A 303 21.37 -10.65 -8.10
CA VAL A 303 20.82 -9.29 -7.99
C VAL A 303 21.33 -8.40 -9.14
N GLU A 304 22.61 -8.50 -9.49
CA GLU A 304 23.15 -7.81 -10.66
C GLU A 304 22.47 -8.25 -11.96
N ALA A 305 22.34 -9.55 -12.17
CA ALA A 305 21.67 -10.11 -13.35
C ALA A 305 20.19 -9.70 -13.40
N LEU A 306 19.49 -9.61 -12.27
CA LEU A 306 18.11 -9.13 -12.21
C LEU A 306 18.01 -7.67 -12.65
N PHE A 307 18.86 -6.80 -12.11
CA PHE A 307 18.84 -5.38 -12.48
C PHE A 307 19.21 -5.17 -13.96
N ASP A 308 20.14 -5.96 -14.49
CA ASP A 308 20.45 -5.98 -15.91
C ASP A 308 19.26 -6.45 -16.76
N ARG A 309 18.57 -7.52 -16.34
CA ARG A 309 17.34 -7.99 -17.01
C ARG A 309 16.24 -6.95 -16.99
N LEU A 310 16.07 -6.22 -15.89
CA LEU A 310 15.10 -5.11 -15.81
C LEU A 310 15.38 -4.08 -16.90
N LEU A 311 16.63 -3.76 -17.20
CA LEU A 311 16.97 -2.68 -18.12
C LEU A 311 17.10 -3.13 -19.58
N PHE A 312 17.72 -4.27 -19.86
CA PHE A 312 18.23 -4.56 -21.22
C PHE A 312 17.64 -5.83 -21.86
N THR A 313 17.30 -6.83 -21.06
CA THR A 313 16.91 -8.14 -21.60
C THR A 313 15.45 -8.14 -22.05
N PRO A 314 15.14 -8.61 -23.28
CA PRO A 314 13.75 -8.89 -23.65
C PRO A 314 13.10 -9.88 -22.67
N LEU A 315 11.90 -9.58 -22.20
CA LEU A 315 11.16 -10.41 -21.25
C LEU A 315 9.97 -11.05 -21.96
N ARG A 316 9.75 -12.34 -21.68
CA ARG A 316 8.58 -13.09 -22.12
C ARG A 316 7.80 -13.60 -20.92
N VAL A 317 6.55 -13.20 -20.77
CA VAL A 317 5.66 -13.71 -19.72
C VAL A 317 4.71 -14.74 -20.35
N ASP A 318 4.96 -16.00 -20.05
CA ASP A 318 4.01 -17.08 -20.30
C ASP A 318 3.09 -17.22 -19.08
N TYR A 319 1.79 -16.94 -19.26
CA TYR A 319 0.83 -16.89 -18.17
C TYR A 319 0.46 -18.27 -17.62
N GLU A 320 0.58 -19.32 -18.43
CA GLU A 320 0.32 -20.69 -17.98
C GLU A 320 1.49 -21.16 -17.11
N GLU A 321 2.72 -20.93 -17.58
CA GLU A 321 3.93 -21.22 -16.81
C GLU A 321 3.99 -20.39 -15.49
N ALA A 322 3.61 -19.11 -15.55
CA ALA A 322 3.54 -18.25 -14.38
C ALA A 322 2.49 -18.73 -13.36
N ALA A 323 1.35 -19.27 -13.82
CA ALA A 323 0.32 -19.84 -12.94
C ALA A 323 0.81 -21.12 -12.26
N GLU A 324 1.50 -22.01 -12.99
CA GLU A 324 2.11 -23.21 -12.41
C GLU A 324 3.17 -22.86 -11.35
N ARG A 325 4.06 -21.91 -11.65
CA ARG A 325 5.08 -21.43 -10.70
C ARG A 325 4.43 -20.79 -9.47
N ARG A 326 3.32 -20.05 -9.64
CA ARG A 326 2.55 -19.49 -8.53
C ARG A 326 1.97 -20.58 -7.64
N ALA A 327 1.38 -21.63 -8.21
CA ALA A 327 0.86 -22.76 -7.43
C ALA A 327 1.93 -23.37 -6.53
N ARG A 328 3.15 -23.58 -7.06
CA ARG A 328 4.30 -24.04 -6.28
C ARG A 328 4.68 -23.07 -5.17
N ARG A 329 4.71 -21.77 -5.45
CA ARG A 329 4.95 -20.72 -4.44
C ARG A 329 3.87 -20.65 -3.36
N THR A 330 2.61 -20.97 -3.68
CA THR A 330 1.55 -21.08 -2.68
C THR A 330 1.82 -22.22 -1.70
N VAL A 331 2.34 -23.37 -2.17
CA VAL A 331 2.75 -24.47 -1.25
C VAL A 331 3.87 -24.01 -0.32
N TRP A 332 4.87 -23.31 -0.85
CA TRP A 332 5.90 -22.68 -0.01
C TRP A 332 5.28 -21.68 0.99
N ASP A 333 4.34 -20.84 0.58
CA ASP A 333 3.68 -19.87 1.47
C ASP A 333 2.97 -20.55 2.64
N LEU A 334 2.21 -21.60 2.37
CA LEU A 334 1.49 -22.37 3.39
C LEU A 334 2.46 -23.01 4.40
N LEU A 335 3.54 -23.63 3.93
CA LEU A 335 4.53 -24.27 4.80
C LEU A 335 5.36 -23.26 5.59
N LEU A 336 5.70 -22.12 4.98
CA LEU A 336 6.41 -21.06 5.68
C LEU A 336 5.53 -20.43 6.77
N ARG A 337 4.24 -20.21 6.49
CA ARG A 337 3.26 -19.74 7.48
C ARG A 337 3.06 -20.75 8.60
N ALA A 338 3.02 -22.05 8.28
CA ALA A 338 2.99 -23.10 9.29
C ALA A 338 4.23 -23.06 10.18
N GLY A 339 5.43 -22.92 9.61
CA GLY A 339 6.66 -22.76 10.38
C GLY A 339 6.71 -21.49 11.23
N HIS A 340 5.97 -20.43 10.87
CA HIS A 340 5.83 -19.23 11.71
C HIS A 340 4.91 -19.42 12.92
N LEU A 341 4.07 -20.46 12.94
CA LEU A 341 3.33 -20.82 14.17
C LEU A 341 4.28 -21.31 15.26
N GLY A 342 5.42 -21.91 14.89
CA GLY A 342 6.33 -22.59 15.81
C GLY A 342 5.69 -23.79 16.51
N ASP A 343 6.24 -24.13 17.67
CA ASP A 343 5.73 -25.16 18.59
C ASP A 343 5.59 -26.56 17.97
N GLY A 344 6.56 -26.96 17.13
CA GLY A 344 6.59 -28.29 16.50
C GLY A 344 5.66 -28.43 15.29
N ALA A 345 5.29 -27.30 14.66
CA ALA A 345 4.53 -27.33 13.40
C ALA A 345 5.28 -28.07 12.29
N ASP A 346 6.61 -28.08 12.34
CA ASP A 346 7.45 -28.85 11.43
C ASP A 346 7.38 -30.36 11.68
N GLU A 347 7.29 -30.81 12.94
CA GLU A 347 7.07 -32.22 13.29
C GLU A 347 5.72 -32.72 12.75
N ASP A 348 4.67 -31.90 12.85
CA ASP A 348 3.33 -32.22 12.31
C ASP A 348 3.32 -32.38 10.77
N LEU A 349 4.31 -31.80 10.08
CA LEU A 349 4.42 -31.74 8.62
C LEU A 349 5.67 -32.45 8.08
N GLU A 350 6.39 -33.22 8.91
CA GLU A 350 7.69 -33.81 8.56
C GLU A 350 7.59 -34.68 7.29
N ASP A 351 6.56 -35.52 7.24
CA ASP A 351 6.29 -36.44 6.12
C ASP A 351 5.96 -35.70 4.80
N ASP A 352 5.52 -34.45 4.88
CA ASP A 352 5.10 -33.65 3.72
C ASP A 352 6.26 -32.87 3.08
N TYR A 353 7.35 -32.59 3.79
CA TYR A 353 8.43 -31.76 3.25
C TYR A 353 9.12 -32.38 2.02
N ALA A 354 9.22 -33.71 1.94
CA ALA A 354 9.80 -34.39 0.79
C ALA A 354 8.96 -34.18 -0.49
N ASP A 355 7.64 -34.32 -0.37
CA ASP A 355 6.67 -34.06 -1.44
C ASP A 355 6.68 -32.58 -1.83
N ALA A 356 6.68 -31.67 -0.85
CA ALA A 356 6.74 -30.24 -1.09
C ALA A 356 8.01 -29.84 -1.85
N ALA A 357 9.17 -30.39 -1.46
CA ALA A 357 10.43 -30.15 -2.15
C ALA A 357 10.39 -30.65 -3.61
N ALA A 358 9.70 -31.77 -3.89
CA ALA A 358 9.49 -32.25 -5.26
C ALA A 358 8.59 -31.30 -6.06
N VAL A 359 7.51 -30.79 -5.47
CA VAL A 359 6.62 -29.78 -6.06
C VAL A 359 7.39 -28.51 -6.41
N LEU A 360 8.20 -27.98 -5.49
CA LEU A 360 9.01 -26.78 -5.73
C LEU A 360 10.06 -26.99 -6.84
N ARG A 361 10.52 -28.22 -7.05
CA ARG A 361 11.41 -28.61 -8.16
C ARG A 361 10.69 -28.93 -9.47
N GLY A 362 9.37 -28.80 -9.52
CA GLY A 362 8.59 -28.91 -10.76
C GLY A 362 7.68 -30.14 -10.87
N ALA A 363 7.50 -30.92 -9.80
CA ALA A 363 6.45 -31.94 -9.80
C ALA A 363 5.05 -31.30 -9.93
N PRO A 364 4.04 -32.06 -10.41
CA PRO A 364 2.66 -31.57 -10.47
C PRO A 364 2.18 -31.04 -9.11
N CYS A 365 1.50 -29.90 -9.13
CA CYS A 365 1.06 -29.20 -7.93
C CYS A 365 -0.47 -29.12 -7.89
N ASP A 366 -1.07 -29.68 -6.84
CA ASP A 366 -2.48 -29.49 -6.51
C ASP A 366 -2.57 -28.72 -5.18
N VAL A 367 -2.85 -27.42 -5.27
CA VAL A 367 -2.89 -26.53 -4.10
C VAL A 367 -4.01 -26.91 -3.15
N ASP A 368 -5.15 -27.41 -3.65
CA ASP A 368 -6.28 -27.75 -2.80
C ASP A 368 -6.02 -29.04 -2.02
N ALA A 369 -5.32 -29.99 -2.62
CA ALA A 369 -4.79 -31.15 -1.90
C ALA A 369 -3.82 -30.72 -0.78
N TRP A 370 -2.93 -29.77 -1.04
CA TRP A 370 -2.03 -29.21 -0.02
C TRP A 370 -2.77 -28.50 1.11
N ARG A 371 -3.80 -27.72 0.80
CA ARG A 371 -4.66 -27.07 1.81
C ARG A 371 -5.37 -28.09 2.70
N ALA A 372 -5.81 -29.21 2.12
CA ALA A 372 -6.41 -30.31 2.89
C ALA A 372 -5.39 -30.97 3.83
N ARG A 373 -4.18 -31.27 3.35
CA ARG A 373 -3.09 -31.82 4.18
C ARG A 373 -2.76 -30.92 5.38
N ILE A 374 -2.59 -29.61 5.12
CA ILE A 374 -2.33 -28.61 6.18
C ILE A 374 -3.46 -28.58 7.21
N ARG A 375 -4.72 -28.69 6.76
CA ARG A 375 -5.88 -28.72 7.66
C ARG A 375 -5.89 -29.96 8.56
N ASP A 376 -5.54 -31.11 7.99
CA ASP A 376 -5.52 -32.38 8.70
C ASP A 376 -4.37 -32.45 9.70
N ALA A 377 -3.19 -31.92 9.33
CA ALA A 377 -1.99 -31.91 10.18
C ALA A 377 -2.11 -30.92 11.36
N LEU A 378 -2.50 -29.67 11.12
CA LEU A 378 -2.43 -28.61 12.14
C LEU A 378 -3.68 -28.50 13.01
N GLY A 379 -4.77 -29.19 12.65
CA GLY A 379 -6.07 -29.01 13.30
C GLY A 379 -6.74 -27.67 12.97
N ARG A 380 -8.00 -27.51 13.39
CA ARG A 380 -8.89 -26.45 12.90
C ARG A 380 -8.37 -25.02 13.15
N GLU A 381 -7.92 -24.73 14.37
CA GLU A 381 -7.56 -23.37 14.78
C GLU A 381 -6.26 -22.90 14.12
N ARG A 382 -5.18 -23.69 14.23
CA ARG A 382 -3.89 -23.37 13.59
C ARG A 382 -4.00 -23.33 12.07
N ALA A 383 -4.73 -24.28 11.47
CA ALA A 383 -4.94 -24.29 10.02
C ALA A 383 -5.73 -23.07 9.54
N ALA A 384 -6.68 -22.54 10.32
CA ALA A 384 -7.44 -21.34 9.91
C ALA A 384 -6.51 -20.14 9.66
N VAL A 385 -5.52 -19.93 10.54
CA VAL A 385 -4.52 -18.87 10.39
C VAL A 385 -3.63 -19.12 9.17
N VAL A 386 -3.09 -20.33 9.01
CA VAL A 386 -2.19 -20.67 7.90
C VAL A 386 -2.90 -20.55 6.55
N LEU A 387 -4.12 -21.07 6.45
CA LEU A 387 -4.90 -21.11 5.21
C LEU A 387 -5.48 -19.75 4.82
N ALA A 388 -5.60 -18.79 5.75
CA ALA A 388 -5.99 -17.42 5.46
C ALA A 388 -4.81 -16.61 4.86
N ASP A 389 -4.33 -17.04 3.69
CA ASP A 389 -3.14 -16.52 3.00
C ASP A 389 -3.39 -15.23 2.19
N GLY A 390 -4.61 -14.71 2.17
CA GLY A 390 -5.02 -13.57 1.35
C GLY A 390 -5.28 -13.92 -0.12
N SER A 391 -5.45 -15.21 -0.45
CA SER A 391 -5.91 -15.67 -1.76
C SER A 391 -7.43 -15.57 -1.92
N SER A 392 -7.94 -15.95 -3.09
CA SER A 392 -9.40 -16.07 -3.31
C SER A 392 -10.04 -17.14 -2.43
N GLU A 393 -9.31 -18.21 -2.11
CA GLU A 393 -9.82 -19.34 -1.34
C GLU A 393 -9.45 -19.27 0.15
N GLY A 394 -8.51 -18.39 0.52
CA GLY A 394 -7.99 -18.24 1.88
C GLY A 394 -8.01 -16.77 2.33
N ARG A 395 -9.10 -16.34 2.97
CA ARG A 395 -9.27 -14.94 3.42
C ARG A 395 -9.54 -14.86 4.91
N ALA A 396 -8.87 -13.94 5.59
CA ALA A 396 -9.15 -13.54 6.96
C ALA A 396 -10.37 -12.61 7.00
N LEU A 397 -11.57 -13.16 6.77
CA LEU A 397 -12.78 -12.35 6.74
C LEU A 397 -13.09 -11.72 8.10
N ASP A 398 -12.77 -12.38 9.21
CA ASP A 398 -12.99 -11.82 10.56
C ASP A 398 -12.17 -10.54 10.77
N ALA A 399 -10.89 -10.53 10.39
CA ALA A 399 -10.04 -9.34 10.46
C ALA A 399 -10.55 -8.19 9.57
N LEU A 400 -11.11 -8.51 8.39
CA LEU A 400 -11.76 -7.49 7.55
C LEU A 400 -13.06 -6.99 8.18
N ALA A 401 -13.83 -7.86 8.83
CA ALA A 401 -15.08 -7.51 9.51
C ALA A 401 -14.81 -6.49 10.62
N ASP A 402 -13.75 -6.69 11.40
CA ASP A 402 -13.32 -5.74 12.45
C ASP A 402 -13.03 -4.36 11.86
N GLY A 403 -12.27 -4.30 10.76
CA GLY A 403 -11.97 -3.04 10.07
C GLY A 403 -13.23 -2.36 9.53
N VAL A 404 -14.12 -3.11 8.87
CA VAL A 404 -15.40 -2.58 8.35
C VAL A 404 -16.29 -2.07 9.49
N GLY A 405 -16.33 -2.79 10.61
CA GLY A 405 -17.06 -2.42 11.81
C GLY A 405 -16.53 -1.17 12.50
N GLN A 406 -15.28 -0.78 12.26
CA GLN A 406 -14.77 0.51 12.75
C GLN A 406 -15.12 1.69 11.84
N VAL A 407 -15.31 1.45 10.54
CA VAL A 407 -15.38 2.55 9.56
C VAL A 407 -16.75 2.84 8.96
N VAL A 408 -17.62 1.83 8.84
CA VAL A 408 -18.98 1.97 8.30
C VAL A 408 -19.98 1.04 9.01
N PRO A 409 -19.98 0.96 10.35
CA PRO A 409 -20.72 -0.06 11.09
C PRO A 409 -22.23 -0.06 10.86
N CYS A 410 -22.88 1.11 10.92
CA CYS A 410 -24.31 1.25 10.77
C CYS A 410 -24.73 1.00 9.32
N ALA A 411 -24.00 1.54 8.34
CA ALA A 411 -24.28 1.28 6.93
C ALA A 411 -24.17 -0.21 6.60
N TRP A 412 -23.16 -0.89 7.15
CA TRP A 412 -22.98 -2.32 6.93
C TRP A 412 -24.10 -3.15 7.57
N ALA A 413 -24.54 -2.77 8.78
CA ALA A 413 -25.69 -3.40 9.43
C ALA A 413 -27.00 -3.17 8.66
N LEU A 414 -27.23 -1.96 8.14
CA LEU A 414 -28.40 -1.62 7.32
C LEU A 414 -28.46 -2.35 5.98
N LEU A 415 -27.30 -2.75 5.43
CA LEU A 415 -27.26 -3.52 4.19
C LEU A 415 -27.90 -4.91 4.35
N ASP A 416 -27.82 -5.49 5.55
CA ASP A 416 -28.41 -6.78 5.97
C ASP A 416 -28.24 -7.91 4.93
N GLN A 417 -27.00 -8.14 4.50
CA GLN A 417 -26.67 -9.17 3.51
C GLN A 417 -25.57 -10.10 4.05
N PRO A 418 -25.87 -11.37 4.35
CA PRO A 418 -24.91 -12.31 4.96
C PRO A 418 -23.58 -12.46 4.21
N ASP A 419 -23.61 -12.44 2.86
CA ASP A 419 -22.42 -12.62 2.02
C ASP A 419 -21.75 -11.29 1.61
N ALA A 420 -22.20 -10.15 2.17
CA ALA A 420 -21.68 -8.83 1.79
C ALA A 420 -20.16 -8.73 1.94
N LEU A 421 -19.62 -9.18 3.07
CA LEU A 421 -18.20 -9.12 3.37
C LEU A 421 -17.37 -9.97 2.41
N ALA A 422 -17.82 -11.19 2.11
CA ALA A 422 -17.13 -12.08 1.16
C ALA A 422 -17.13 -11.52 -0.27
N ARG A 423 -18.24 -10.88 -0.70
CA ARG A 423 -18.33 -10.21 -2.00
C ARG A 423 -17.48 -8.94 -2.05
N PHE A 424 -17.44 -8.15 -0.97
CA PHE A 424 -16.57 -6.99 -0.88
C PHE A 424 -15.09 -7.40 -0.97
N ALA A 425 -14.68 -8.41 -0.21
CA ALA A 425 -13.32 -8.98 -0.26
C ALA A 425 -12.96 -9.60 -1.63
N ALA A 426 -13.95 -9.93 -2.47
CA ALA A 426 -13.74 -10.41 -3.84
C ALA A 426 -13.80 -9.30 -4.91
N SER A 427 -14.21 -8.10 -4.54
CA SER A 427 -14.45 -7.00 -5.48
C SER A 427 -13.17 -6.30 -5.89
N GLU A 428 -13.19 -5.56 -7.00
CA GLU A 428 -12.06 -4.72 -7.39
C GLU A 428 -11.82 -3.55 -6.41
N ALA A 429 -12.87 -3.09 -5.72
CA ALA A 429 -12.79 -1.98 -4.76
C ALA A 429 -11.84 -2.28 -3.60
N ILE A 430 -11.68 -3.54 -3.19
CA ILE A 430 -10.73 -3.90 -2.13
C ILE A 430 -9.29 -3.59 -2.54
N LEU A 431 -8.97 -3.68 -3.84
CA LEU A 431 -7.63 -3.45 -4.39
C LEU A 431 -7.29 -1.97 -4.57
N ASP A 432 -8.20 -1.03 -4.30
CA ASP A 432 -7.86 0.38 -4.43
C ASP A 432 -6.85 0.81 -3.34
N ARG A 433 -5.90 1.67 -3.69
CA ARG A 433 -4.98 2.26 -2.69
C ARG A 433 -5.68 3.40 -1.97
N ALA A 434 -6.49 3.04 -0.99
CA ALA A 434 -7.23 3.97 -0.15
C ALA A 434 -7.52 3.34 1.22
N PRO A 435 -7.71 4.16 2.27
CA PRO A 435 -8.28 3.69 3.53
C PRO A 435 -9.57 2.89 3.32
N LEU A 436 -9.83 1.93 4.22
CA LEU A 436 -10.95 1.01 4.12
C LEU A 436 -12.32 1.71 4.00
N HIS A 437 -12.52 2.83 4.70
CA HIS A 437 -13.76 3.61 4.66
C HIS A 437 -14.12 4.08 3.23
N LEU A 438 -13.13 4.52 2.45
CA LEU A 438 -13.36 4.96 1.07
C LEU A 438 -13.68 3.78 0.15
N ARG A 439 -12.97 2.65 0.32
CA ARG A 439 -13.20 1.43 -0.46
C ARG A 439 -14.57 0.82 -0.20
N ALA A 440 -14.97 0.76 1.07
CA ALA A 440 -16.28 0.30 1.49
C ALA A 440 -17.38 1.20 0.91
N CYS A 441 -17.23 2.52 0.98
CA CYS A 441 -18.17 3.47 0.36
C CYS A 441 -18.31 3.28 -1.15
N ALA A 442 -17.18 3.13 -1.86
CA ALA A 442 -17.20 2.89 -3.31
C ALA A 442 -17.94 1.59 -3.66
N TRP A 443 -17.72 0.53 -2.89
CA TRP A 443 -18.45 -0.74 -3.07
C TRP A 443 -19.95 -0.61 -2.77
N LEU A 444 -20.33 0.21 -1.80
CA LEU A 444 -21.71 0.48 -1.41
C LEU A 444 -22.44 1.45 -2.35
N GLU A 445 -21.80 2.02 -3.39
CA GLU A 445 -22.44 2.99 -4.31
C GLU A 445 -23.70 2.44 -5.00
N GLY A 446 -23.81 1.11 -5.16
CA GLY A 446 -25.00 0.44 -5.69
C GLY A 446 -26.09 0.10 -4.66
N ALA A 447 -25.89 0.39 -3.37
CA ALA A 447 -26.82 0.08 -2.29
C ALA A 447 -28.03 1.05 -2.26
N PRO A 448 -29.08 0.78 -1.46
CA PRO A 448 -30.19 1.72 -1.27
C PRO A 448 -29.71 3.11 -0.83
N PRO A 449 -30.40 4.21 -1.20
CA PRO A 449 -29.95 5.58 -0.89
C PRO A 449 -29.60 5.81 0.58
N ALA A 450 -30.44 5.36 1.52
CA ALA A 450 -30.18 5.52 2.95
C ALA A 450 -28.89 4.80 3.42
N VAL A 451 -28.56 3.63 2.85
CA VAL A 451 -27.32 2.90 3.15
C VAL A 451 -26.11 3.64 2.62
N ARG A 452 -26.20 4.16 1.39
CA ARG A 452 -25.13 4.95 0.77
C ARG A 452 -24.84 6.25 1.52
N GLU A 453 -25.91 6.96 1.92
CA GLU A 453 -25.80 8.20 2.68
C GLU A 453 -25.22 7.93 4.08
N MET A 454 -25.66 6.86 4.76
CA MET A 454 -25.06 6.42 6.01
C MET A 454 -23.57 6.10 5.85
N ALA A 455 -23.20 5.34 4.81
CA ALA A 455 -21.80 5.00 4.55
C ALA A 455 -20.95 6.25 4.30
N ALA A 456 -21.45 7.21 3.52
CA ALA A 456 -20.75 8.47 3.26
C ALA A 456 -20.55 9.30 4.54
N PHE A 457 -21.56 9.31 5.44
CA PHE A 457 -21.47 9.96 6.74
C PHE A 457 -20.43 9.29 7.65
N GLU A 458 -20.49 7.97 7.82
CA GLU A 458 -19.54 7.22 8.65
C GLU A 458 -18.12 7.30 8.10
N ALA A 459 -17.95 7.26 6.77
CA ALA A 459 -16.64 7.45 6.17
C ALA A 459 -16.08 8.86 6.34
N ALA A 460 -16.92 9.89 6.41
CA ALA A 460 -16.48 11.24 6.75
C ALA A 460 -15.98 11.33 8.19
N ILE A 461 -16.63 10.61 9.13
CA ILE A 461 -16.17 10.49 10.52
C ILE A 461 -14.83 9.74 10.58
N ALA A 462 -14.75 8.56 9.96
CA ALA A 462 -13.54 7.73 9.98
C ALA A 462 -12.35 8.41 9.29
N GLY A 463 -12.62 9.15 8.21
CA GLY A 463 -11.62 9.88 7.43
C GLY A 463 -11.23 11.25 7.98
N ALA A 464 -11.85 11.71 9.07
CA ALA A 464 -11.59 13.03 9.65
C ALA A 464 -10.13 13.16 10.12
N LYS A 465 -9.46 14.22 9.66
CA LYS A 465 -8.06 14.55 9.98
C LYS A 465 -7.98 15.93 10.58
N ARG A 466 -7.01 16.15 11.46
CA ARG A 466 -6.78 17.44 12.12
C ARG A 466 -6.24 18.49 11.14
N ASP A 467 -6.54 19.75 11.42
CA ASP A 467 -5.91 20.91 10.79
C ASP A 467 -5.06 21.65 11.83
N ASP A 468 -3.78 21.29 11.93
CA ASP A 468 -2.82 21.90 12.86
C ASP A 468 -2.75 23.43 12.73
N GLY A 469 -3.08 23.99 11.56
CA GLY A 469 -3.08 25.42 11.31
C GLY A 469 -4.24 26.10 12.04
N VAL A 470 -5.44 25.58 11.87
CA VAL A 470 -6.64 26.08 12.57
C VAL A 470 -6.58 25.83 14.06
N GLU A 471 -6.11 24.66 14.50
CA GLU A 471 -6.01 24.34 15.93
C GLU A 471 -5.09 25.31 16.70
N ARG A 472 -4.04 25.85 16.06
CA ARG A 472 -3.17 26.88 16.65
C ARG A 472 -3.84 28.25 16.76
N LEU A 473 -4.86 28.50 15.94
CA LEU A 473 -5.65 29.73 15.93
C LEU A 473 -6.84 29.65 16.88
N CYS A 474 -7.29 28.45 17.24
CA CYS A 474 -8.34 28.32 18.23
C CYS A 474 -7.84 28.82 19.60
N ALA A 475 -8.52 29.85 20.12
CA ALA A 475 -8.36 30.26 21.52
C ALA A 475 -8.84 29.12 22.44
N ASP A 476 -8.41 29.16 23.71
CA ASP A 476 -8.96 28.31 24.76
C ASP A 476 -10.51 28.27 24.64
N PRO A 477 -11.13 27.08 24.45
CA PRO A 477 -12.58 26.96 24.27
C PRO A 477 -13.37 27.60 25.43
N ASP A 478 -12.75 27.70 26.62
CA ASP A 478 -13.34 28.37 27.79
C ASP A 478 -13.28 29.91 27.73
N HIS A 479 -12.55 30.50 26.76
CA HIS A 479 -12.29 31.94 26.66
C HIS A 479 -12.27 32.46 25.20
N LEU A 480 -13.35 32.23 24.44
CA LEU A 480 -13.52 32.84 23.13
C LEU A 480 -13.67 34.39 23.26
N PRO A 481 -12.79 35.19 22.63
CA PRO A 481 -12.88 36.66 22.65
C PRO A 481 -14.13 37.17 21.90
N ASP A 482 -14.34 38.49 21.87
CA ASP A 482 -15.34 39.09 20.98
C ASP A 482 -14.96 38.79 19.52
N LEU A 483 -15.68 37.86 18.92
CA LEU A 483 -15.35 37.30 17.60
C LEU A 483 -15.56 38.32 16.49
N LEU A 484 -16.42 39.32 16.71
CA LEU A 484 -16.82 40.30 15.70
C LEU A 484 -15.67 41.24 15.29
N ASP A 485 -14.66 41.38 16.14
CA ASP A 485 -13.50 42.27 15.92
C ASP A 485 -12.29 41.55 15.30
N GLY A 486 -12.45 40.30 14.83
CA GLY A 486 -11.36 39.50 14.28
C GLY A 486 -11.64 38.85 12.93
N ARG A 487 -10.69 38.03 12.50
CA ARG A 487 -10.79 37.21 11.29
C ARG A 487 -10.98 35.75 11.67
N VAL A 488 -11.79 35.05 10.90
CA VAL A 488 -11.93 33.61 10.99
C VAL A 488 -11.33 32.94 9.76
N MET A 489 -10.78 31.74 9.95
CA MET A 489 -10.16 30.93 8.93
C MET A 489 -10.86 29.58 8.85
N LYS A 490 -11.32 29.22 7.66
CA LYS A 490 -11.92 27.93 7.38
C LYS A 490 -10.90 26.80 7.58
N SER A 491 -11.28 25.79 8.35
CA SER A 491 -10.50 24.56 8.50
C SER A 491 -10.60 23.71 7.23
N GLY A 492 -9.45 23.27 6.72
CA GLY A 492 -9.38 22.33 5.60
C GLY A 492 -9.76 20.90 6.00
N ALA A 493 -9.84 20.63 7.30
CA ALA A 493 -10.22 19.34 7.87
C ALA A 493 -11.73 19.04 7.81
N PHE A 494 -12.56 20.07 7.64
CA PHE A 494 -14.02 19.93 7.71
C PHE A 494 -14.65 19.87 6.32
N GLY A 495 -15.46 18.83 6.09
CA GLY A 495 -16.20 18.58 4.86
C GLY A 495 -17.71 18.60 5.07
N LEU A 496 -18.44 19.00 4.03
CA LEU A 496 -19.90 18.89 4.00
C LEU A 496 -20.31 17.48 3.56
N VAL A 497 -21.27 16.91 4.28
CA VAL A 497 -21.98 15.68 3.91
C VAL A 497 -23.46 16.04 3.75
N HIS A 498 -24.00 15.83 2.56
CA HIS A 498 -25.41 16.10 2.26
C HIS A 498 -26.17 14.77 2.19
N CYS A 499 -27.25 14.67 2.96
CA CYS A 499 -28.11 13.48 3.02
C CYS A 499 -29.57 13.87 2.82
N GLU A 500 -30.32 13.03 2.13
CA GLU A 500 -31.78 13.15 1.99
C GLU A 500 -32.52 12.44 3.13
N HIS A 501 -31.79 11.60 3.87
CA HIS A 501 -32.27 10.89 5.04
C HIS A 501 -31.53 11.33 6.30
N ASP A 502 -32.21 11.22 7.44
CA ASP A 502 -31.68 11.54 8.76
C ASP A 502 -30.73 10.44 9.24
N VAL A 503 -29.51 10.49 8.69
CA VAL A 503 -28.42 9.58 9.06
C VAL A 503 -27.90 9.88 10.46
N LEU A 504 -28.01 11.11 10.95
CA LEU A 504 -27.49 11.51 12.25
C LEU A 504 -28.26 10.83 13.38
N THR A 505 -29.59 10.93 13.38
CA THR A 505 -30.42 10.28 14.41
C THR A 505 -30.36 8.76 14.32
N ALA A 506 -30.36 8.19 13.10
CA ALA A 506 -30.24 6.75 12.92
C ALA A 506 -28.88 6.22 13.43
N HIS A 507 -27.78 6.92 13.16
CA HIS A 507 -26.46 6.55 13.66
C HIS A 507 -26.36 6.68 15.20
N ALA A 508 -26.96 7.72 15.79
CA ALA A 508 -27.03 7.85 17.24
C ALA A 508 -27.82 6.70 17.90
N ALA A 509 -28.98 6.33 17.35
CA ALA A 509 -29.74 5.17 17.82
C ALA A 509 -28.95 3.86 17.69
N PHE A 510 -28.18 3.71 16.60
CA PHE A 510 -27.31 2.55 16.41
C PHE A 510 -26.23 2.46 17.48
N ALA A 511 -25.63 3.58 17.90
CA ALA A 511 -24.67 3.61 19.00
C ALA A 511 -25.29 3.17 20.35
N GLU A 512 -26.61 3.32 20.51
CA GLU A 512 -27.39 2.84 21.66
C GLU A 512 -27.85 1.37 21.51
N GLY A 513 -27.50 0.72 20.39
CA GLY A 513 -27.83 -0.69 20.11
C GLY A 513 -29.10 -0.90 19.29
N GLU A 514 -29.70 0.16 18.74
CA GLU A 514 -30.92 0.09 17.93
C GLU A 514 -30.64 0.32 16.45
N LEU A 515 -30.83 -0.71 15.61
CA LEU A 515 -30.73 -0.57 14.16
C LEU A 515 -32.05 0.00 13.59
N THR A 516 -32.03 1.28 13.22
CA THR A 516 -33.19 1.97 12.63
C THR A 516 -32.87 2.45 11.21
N SER A 517 -33.82 2.29 10.28
CA SER A 517 -33.66 2.84 8.94
C SER A 517 -33.78 4.37 8.97
N PRO A 518 -32.84 5.12 8.36
CA PRO A 518 -32.91 6.58 8.29
C PRO A 518 -34.23 7.06 7.67
N ALA A 519 -34.98 7.89 8.40
CA ALA A 519 -36.19 8.52 7.88
C ALA A 519 -35.83 9.54 6.81
N ARG A 520 -36.72 9.76 5.82
CA ARG A 520 -36.49 10.78 4.79
C ARG A 520 -36.71 12.18 5.37
N ALA A 521 -35.63 12.78 5.83
CA ALA A 521 -35.55 14.16 6.30
C ALA A 521 -34.16 14.70 5.90
N PRO A 522 -34.09 15.60 4.89
CA PRO A 522 -32.81 16.10 4.41
C PRO A 522 -32.03 16.81 5.50
N VAL A 523 -30.72 16.54 5.55
CA VAL A 523 -29.80 17.14 6.50
C VAL A 523 -28.47 17.42 5.82
N THR A 524 -27.89 18.57 6.12
CA THR A 524 -26.49 18.88 5.78
C THR A 524 -25.67 18.83 7.05
N LEU A 525 -24.61 18.04 7.04
CA LEU A 525 -23.71 17.84 8.17
C LEU A 525 -22.34 18.39 7.82
N LEU A 526 -21.70 19.06 8.77
CA LEU A 526 -20.30 19.44 8.70
C LEU A 526 -19.50 18.51 9.61
N VAL A 527 -18.59 17.74 9.01
CA VAL A 527 -17.82 16.70 9.70
C VAL A 527 -16.34 16.99 9.59
N GLY A 528 -15.62 16.94 10.70
CA GLY A 528 -14.16 17.12 10.75
C GLY A 528 -13.59 16.77 12.11
N ALA A 529 -12.27 16.77 12.24
CA ALA A 529 -11.60 16.50 13.51
C ALA A 529 -11.08 17.80 14.11
N PHE A 530 -11.21 17.92 15.43
CA PHE A 530 -10.65 19.00 16.22
C PHE A 530 -9.97 18.42 17.46
N PHE A 531 -8.65 18.62 17.56
CA PHE A 531 -7.82 17.88 18.50
C PHE A 531 -8.02 16.36 18.34
N ASP A 532 -8.37 15.65 19.41
CA ASP A 532 -8.49 14.19 19.40
C ASP A 532 -9.94 13.72 19.20
N GLU A 533 -10.87 14.63 18.93
CA GLU A 533 -12.30 14.35 18.76
C GLU A 533 -12.77 14.63 17.34
N VAL A 534 -13.84 13.93 16.92
CA VAL A 534 -14.56 14.22 15.67
C VAL A 534 -15.78 15.04 16.00
N SER A 535 -15.92 16.19 15.35
CA SER A 535 -17.09 17.06 15.47
C SER A 535 -18.02 16.86 14.29
N VAL A 536 -19.31 16.72 14.60
CA VAL A 536 -20.41 16.62 13.62
C VAL A 536 -21.40 17.72 13.93
N VAL A 537 -21.48 18.72 13.06
CA VAL A 537 -22.34 19.89 13.24
C VAL A 537 -23.44 19.87 12.16
N PRO A 538 -24.72 19.67 12.52
CA PRO A 538 -25.82 19.84 11.57
C PRO A 538 -25.95 21.31 11.19
N LEU A 539 -26.03 21.60 9.90
CA LEU A 539 -26.10 22.96 9.37
C LEU A 539 -27.44 23.22 8.69
N PRO A 540 -28.11 24.35 9.01
CA PRO A 540 -29.13 24.92 8.15
C PRO A 540 -28.54 25.31 6.78
N ASP A 541 -29.38 25.30 5.75
CA ASP A 541 -28.95 25.60 4.37
C ASP A 541 -28.23 26.96 4.25
N ALA A 542 -28.66 27.97 5.00
CA ALA A 542 -28.02 29.29 5.03
C ALA A 542 -26.54 29.20 5.46
N VAL A 543 -26.27 28.49 6.55
CA VAL A 543 -24.92 28.32 7.10
C VAL A 543 -24.08 27.45 6.18
N ALA A 544 -24.65 26.37 5.63
CA ALA A 544 -23.96 25.50 4.67
C ALA A 544 -23.54 26.25 3.40
N ARG A 545 -24.39 27.15 2.87
CA ARG A 545 -24.05 28.00 1.72
C ARG A 545 -22.89 28.94 2.02
N VAL A 546 -22.93 29.61 3.18
CA VAL A 546 -21.83 30.50 3.62
C VAL A 546 -20.53 29.70 3.80
N TRP A 547 -20.59 28.54 4.43
CA TRP A 547 -19.44 27.64 4.57
C TRP A 547 -18.85 27.23 3.21
N ALA A 548 -19.70 26.83 2.26
CA ALA A 548 -19.27 26.43 0.92
C ALA A 548 -18.61 27.58 0.15
N ALA A 549 -19.09 28.81 0.34
CA ALA A 549 -18.56 30.02 -0.30
C ALA A 549 -17.29 30.57 0.35
N LEU A 550 -16.98 30.18 1.60
CA LEU A 550 -15.83 30.68 2.33
C LEU A 550 -14.51 30.12 1.76
N GLU A 551 -13.66 31.01 1.27
CA GLU A 551 -12.30 30.73 0.81
C GLU A 551 -11.27 31.36 1.76
N GLY A 552 -10.52 30.54 2.48
CA GLY A 552 -9.43 31.01 3.36
C GLY A 552 -9.93 31.80 4.58
N ALA A 553 -9.35 32.98 4.80
CA ALA A 553 -9.60 33.82 5.98
C ALA A 553 -10.46 35.05 5.65
N ALA A 554 -11.54 35.27 6.40
CA ALA A 554 -12.49 36.37 6.21
C ALA A 554 -12.75 37.12 7.52
N GLU A 555 -13.31 38.33 7.43
CA GLU A 555 -13.74 39.09 8.61
C GLU A 555 -14.99 38.43 9.23
N ALA A 556 -14.98 38.21 10.54
CA ALA A 556 -16.07 37.49 11.20
C ALA A 556 -17.42 38.21 11.03
N GLY A 557 -17.44 39.54 11.14
CA GLY A 557 -18.65 40.34 10.94
C GLY A 557 -19.28 40.20 9.55
N GLU A 558 -18.49 39.95 8.51
CA GLU A 558 -19.01 39.72 7.15
C GLU A 558 -19.73 38.37 7.05
N ILE A 559 -19.18 37.34 7.71
CA ILE A 559 -19.80 36.01 7.78
C ILE A 559 -21.08 36.05 8.62
N VAL A 560 -21.09 36.76 9.76
CA VAL A 560 -22.30 36.95 10.57
C VAL A 560 -23.42 37.56 9.74
N ALA A 561 -23.13 38.67 9.05
CA ALA A 561 -24.10 39.35 8.22
C ALA A 561 -24.61 38.46 7.07
N ALA A 562 -23.74 37.63 6.48
CA ALA A 562 -24.11 36.69 5.43
C ALA A 562 -25.03 35.57 5.94
N ILE A 563 -24.77 35.05 7.15
CA ILE A 563 -25.64 34.04 7.79
C ILE A 563 -27.00 34.67 8.14
N ASP A 564 -27.01 35.81 8.85
CA ASP A 564 -28.23 36.48 9.31
C ASP A 564 -29.17 36.91 8.16
N ALA A 565 -28.62 37.20 6.98
CA ALA A 565 -29.41 37.59 5.81
C ALA A 565 -30.35 36.47 5.32
N ASP A 566 -29.96 35.21 5.52
CA ASP A 566 -30.58 34.02 4.95
C ASP A 566 -31.07 33.03 6.03
N LEU A 567 -30.85 33.32 7.31
CA LEU A 567 -31.22 32.42 8.41
C LEU A 567 -32.74 32.39 8.58
N ASP A 568 -33.31 31.20 8.40
CA ASP A 568 -34.74 30.96 8.61
C ASP A 568 -35.14 31.09 10.10
N ALA A 569 -36.44 31.06 10.37
CA ALA A 569 -36.98 31.16 11.73
C ALA A 569 -36.36 30.10 12.68
N PRO A 570 -36.18 30.42 13.97
CA PRO A 570 -35.45 29.55 14.91
C PRO A 570 -36.03 28.13 14.95
N SER A 571 -35.20 27.14 14.63
CA SER A 571 -35.47 25.73 14.93
C SER A 571 -35.01 25.41 16.36
N GLU A 572 -35.78 24.58 17.06
CA GLU A 572 -35.44 24.15 18.42
C GLU A 572 -34.08 23.44 18.43
N GLY A 573 -33.18 23.85 19.32
CA GLY A 573 -31.84 23.28 19.47
C GLY A 573 -30.74 23.88 18.59
N PHE A 574 -31.04 24.85 17.72
CA PHE A 574 -30.04 25.50 16.87
C PHE A 574 -29.70 26.93 17.30
N PRO A 575 -28.47 27.41 17.03
CA PRO A 575 -28.12 28.82 17.18
C PRO A 575 -29.05 29.74 16.38
N THR A 576 -29.42 30.89 16.98
CA THR A 576 -30.46 31.79 16.46
C THR A 576 -29.94 33.08 15.82
N SER A 577 -28.62 33.23 15.72
CA SER A 577 -27.95 34.36 15.06
C SER A 577 -26.64 33.93 14.41
N GLY A 578 -26.16 34.71 13.45
CA GLY A 578 -24.88 34.50 12.79
C GLY A 578 -23.69 34.52 13.75
N ASP A 579 -23.71 35.38 14.77
CA ASP A 579 -22.67 35.41 15.82
C ASP A 579 -22.63 34.10 16.62
N ALA A 580 -23.81 33.59 17.01
CA ALA A 580 -23.90 32.32 17.73
C ALA A 580 -23.44 31.14 16.84
N TRP A 581 -23.71 31.19 15.53
CA TRP A 581 -23.21 30.21 14.57
C TRP A 581 -21.70 30.26 14.38
N ILE A 582 -21.09 31.43 14.27
CA ILE A 582 -19.62 31.54 14.20
C ILE A 582 -19.00 30.96 15.47
N ARG A 583 -19.57 31.27 16.64
CA ARG A 583 -19.11 30.71 17.92
C ARG A 583 -19.17 29.19 17.94
N GLU A 584 -20.29 28.61 17.52
CA GLU A 584 -20.47 27.15 17.42
C GLU A 584 -19.40 26.53 16.51
N LEU A 585 -19.17 27.12 15.33
CA LEU A 585 -18.17 26.64 14.38
C LEU A 585 -16.73 26.79 14.90
N CYS A 586 -16.44 27.83 15.71
CA CYS A 586 -15.16 27.97 16.40
C CYS A 586 -14.97 26.90 17.48
N LEU A 587 -16.00 26.63 18.29
CA LEU A 587 -15.96 25.60 19.34
C LEU A 587 -15.78 24.19 18.76
N ALA A 588 -16.44 23.92 17.62
CA ALA A 588 -16.26 22.69 16.88
C ALA A 588 -14.92 22.59 16.14
N GLY A 589 -14.08 23.65 16.12
CA GLY A 589 -12.82 23.68 15.39
C GLY A 589 -12.95 23.80 13.87
N ALA A 590 -14.16 24.01 13.35
CA ALA A 590 -14.41 24.25 11.93
C ALA A 590 -13.86 25.62 11.49
N LEU A 591 -13.81 26.60 12.40
CA LEU A 591 -13.23 27.92 12.18
C LEU A 591 -12.12 28.23 13.19
N GLY A 592 -10.92 28.54 12.70
CA GLY A 592 -9.86 29.15 13.50
C GLY A 592 -10.09 30.65 13.64
N TYR A 593 -9.75 31.24 14.79
CA TYR A 593 -9.94 32.67 15.03
C TYR A 593 -8.61 33.40 15.16
N SER A 594 -8.48 34.58 14.56
CA SER A 594 -7.35 35.47 14.77
C SER A 594 -7.87 36.85 15.19
N PRO A 595 -7.50 37.36 16.37
CA PRO A 595 -7.76 38.76 16.71
C PRO A 595 -7.01 39.68 15.73
N ARG A 596 -7.54 40.89 15.53
CA ARG A 596 -6.92 41.93 14.70
C ARG A 596 -5.61 42.48 15.25
#